data_AF-A0A7Y5EZ32-F1
#
_entry.id   AF-A0A7Y5EZ32-F1
#
_cell.length_a   1.000
_cell.length_b   1.000
_cell.length_c   1.000
_cell.angle_alpha   90.00
_cell.angle_beta   90.00
_cell.angle_gamma   90.00
#
_symmetry.space_group_name_H-M   'P 1'
#
loop_
_entity.id
_entity.type
_entity.pdbx_description
1 polymer ?
#
loop_
_entity_poly.entity_id
_entity_poly.type
_entity_poly.pdbx_seq_one_letter_code
_entity_poly.pdbx_strand_id
1 'polypeptide(L)'
;MGHFCNMLYENSSVNPNEKWDIFIQNLQEVHRVLKYNGRYIVVVGNNNIRGEIFQSWRYLMDMAELIGFKIENYFGSEIIKHFIKVPRNERINTDWIIVLRK
;
A
#
# COMPACT_ATOMS: atom_id res chain seq x y z
N MET A 1 14.77 7.37 5.14
CA MET A 1 14.20 7.07 3.81
C MET A 1 15.15 6.28 2.90
N GLY A 2 16.42 6.67 2.73
CA GLY A 2 17.31 6.08 1.71
C GLY A 2 17.77 4.62 1.91
N HIS A 3 17.90 4.13 3.14
CA HIS A 3 18.49 2.80 3.37
C HIS A 3 17.56 1.61 3.06
N PHE A 4 16.24 1.79 3.17
CA PHE A 4 15.26 0.72 2.93
C PHE A 4 14.75 0.70 1.47
N CYS A 5 14.72 1.87 0.82
CA CYS A 5 14.43 2.01 -0.60
C CYS A 5 15.50 1.36 -1.48
N ASN A 6 16.70 1.08 -0.98
CA ASN A 6 17.72 0.33 -1.75
C ASN A 6 17.50 -1.19 -1.70
N MET A 7 16.87 -1.72 -0.65
CA MET A 7 16.76 -3.17 -0.42
C MET A 7 15.75 -3.87 -1.35
N LEU A 8 14.75 -3.14 -1.84
CA LEU A 8 13.68 -3.67 -2.68
C LEU A 8 13.98 -3.62 -4.19
N TYR A 9 15.07 -2.97 -4.61
CA TYR A 9 15.26 -2.55 -6.00
C TYR A 9 16.50 -3.11 -6.70
N GLU A 10 17.29 -3.97 -6.03
CA GLU A 10 18.46 -4.59 -6.65
C GLU A 10 18.13 -5.49 -7.88
N ASN A 11 16.85 -5.80 -8.16
CA ASN A 11 16.46 -6.68 -9.28
C ASN A 11 15.22 -6.20 -10.08
N SER A 12 14.81 -4.93 -9.98
CA SER A 12 13.73 -4.39 -10.83
C SER A 12 14.28 -3.36 -11.81
N SER A 13 13.92 -3.44 -13.09
CA SER A 13 14.29 -2.48 -14.14
C SER A 13 13.66 -1.08 -13.99
N VAL A 14 13.04 -0.78 -12.85
CA VAL A 14 12.29 0.45 -12.57
C VAL A 14 12.98 1.21 -11.44
N ASN A 15 13.18 2.51 -11.61
CA ASN A 15 13.85 3.37 -10.64
C ASN A 15 13.09 3.39 -9.29
N PRO A 16 13.78 3.25 -8.14
CA PRO A 16 13.17 3.30 -6.82
C PRO A 16 12.23 4.45 -6.57
N ASN A 17 12.60 5.63 -7.06
CA ASN A 17 11.84 6.85 -6.86
C ASN A 17 10.58 6.87 -7.72
N GLU A 18 10.66 6.42 -8.98
CA GLU A 18 9.51 6.42 -9.91
C GLU A 18 8.32 5.58 -9.42
N LYS A 19 8.58 4.46 -8.73
CA LYS A 19 7.50 3.56 -8.29
C LYS A 19 6.66 4.16 -7.16
N TRP A 20 7.27 4.93 -6.26
CA TRP A 20 6.54 5.61 -5.17
C TRP A 20 5.86 6.87 -5.68
N ASP A 21 6.44 7.54 -6.67
CA ASP A 21 5.88 8.75 -7.29
C ASP A 21 4.48 8.50 -7.85
N ILE A 22 4.22 7.33 -8.45
CA ILE A 22 2.90 6.98 -8.98
C ILE A 22 1.85 6.89 -7.86
N PHE A 23 2.18 6.31 -6.71
CA PHE A 23 1.26 6.20 -5.58
C PHE A 23 0.98 7.57 -4.94
N ILE A 24 2.01 8.40 -4.80
CA ILE A 24 1.86 9.76 -4.28
C ILE A 24 0.99 10.60 -5.21
N GLN A 25 1.23 10.55 -6.52
CA GLN A 25 0.42 11.26 -7.51
C GLN A 25 -1.04 10.79 -7.48
N ASN A 26 -1.28 9.48 -7.35
CA ASN A 26 -2.62 8.93 -7.22
C ASN A 26 -3.33 9.47 -5.97
N LEU A 27 -2.69 9.42 -4.81
CA LEU A 27 -3.25 9.92 -3.56
C LEU A 27 -3.54 11.43 -3.63
N GLN A 28 -2.63 12.22 -4.22
CA GLN A 28 -2.83 13.66 -4.43
C GLN A 28 -4.03 13.94 -5.32
N GLU A 29 -4.16 13.23 -6.43
CA GLU A 29 -5.26 13.44 -7.37
C GLU A 29 -6.60 13.02 -6.76
N VAL A 30 -6.63 11.89 -6.06
CA VAL A 30 -7.83 11.45 -5.33
C VAL A 30 -8.21 12.47 -4.27
N HIS A 31 -7.24 12.98 -3.47
CA HIS A 31 -7.52 14.03 -2.49
C HIS A 31 -8.09 15.26 -3.17
N ARG A 32 -7.50 15.72 -4.27
CA ARG A 32 -7.94 16.91 -5.02
C ARG A 32 -9.41 16.81 -5.42
N VAL A 33 -9.83 15.68 -5.99
CA VAL A 33 -11.20 15.49 -6.54
C VAL A 33 -12.22 15.00 -5.51
N LEU A 34 -11.80 14.41 -4.40
CA LEU A 34 -12.71 13.91 -3.38
C LEU A 34 -13.47 15.07 -2.72
N LYS A 35 -14.77 14.88 -2.50
CA LYS A 35 -15.60 15.86 -1.79
C LYS A 35 -15.14 16.01 -0.34
N TYR A 36 -15.39 17.17 0.25
CA TYR A 36 -15.18 17.38 1.68
C TYR A 36 -15.91 16.30 2.49
N ASN A 37 -15.25 15.72 3.50
CA ASN A 37 -15.71 14.56 4.27
C ASN A 37 -15.95 13.27 3.46
N GLY A 38 -15.51 13.22 2.20
CA GLY A 38 -15.53 12.01 1.40
C GLY A 38 -14.52 10.99 1.91
N ARG A 39 -14.80 9.70 1.64
CA ARG A 39 -13.93 8.59 2.02
C ARG A 39 -13.24 8.00 0.80
N TYR A 40 -11.97 7.66 0.96
CA TYR A 40 -11.20 6.87 0.03
C TYR A 40 -10.74 5.60 0.73
N ILE A 41 -11.14 4.44 0.21
CA ILE A 41 -10.86 3.14 0.81
C ILE A 41 -9.85 2.42 -0.07
N VAL A 42 -8.72 2.04 0.52
CA VAL A 42 -7.63 1.36 -0.18
C VAL A 42 -7.48 -0.04 0.39
N VAL A 43 -7.40 -1.05 -0.48
CA VAL A 43 -7.11 -2.43 -0.10
C VAL A 43 -5.71 -2.77 -0.57
N VAL A 44 -4.85 -3.19 0.37
CA VAL A 44 -3.44 -3.49 0.13
C VAL A 44 -3.14 -4.88 0.70
N GLY A 45 -2.80 -5.82 -0.19
CA GLY A 45 -2.29 -7.12 0.24
C GLY A 45 -0.94 -6.99 0.94
N ASN A 46 -0.72 -7.80 1.97
CA ASN A 46 0.62 -7.93 2.55
C ASN A 46 1.58 -8.49 1.51
N ASN A 47 2.74 -7.85 1.34
CA ASN A 47 3.80 -8.36 0.48
C ASN A 47 4.84 -9.05 1.35
N ASN A 48 5.30 -10.22 0.91
CA ASN A 48 6.51 -10.84 1.43
C ASN A 48 7.61 -10.64 0.39
N ILE A 49 8.74 -10.07 0.80
CA ILE A 49 9.87 -9.82 -0.08
C ILE A 49 11.09 -10.48 0.55
N ARG A 50 11.56 -11.55 -0.10
CA ARG A 50 12.74 -12.33 0.34
C ARG A 50 12.60 -12.89 1.77
N GLY A 51 11.39 -13.27 2.19
CA GLY A 51 11.11 -13.82 3.53
C GLY A 51 10.78 -12.76 4.59
N GLU A 52 10.92 -11.48 4.27
CA GLU A 52 10.57 -10.37 5.17
C GLU A 52 9.17 -9.82 4.84
N ILE A 53 8.35 -9.66 5.88
CA ILE A 53 7.01 -9.07 5.74
C ILE A 53 7.15 -7.57 5.47
N PHE A 54 6.83 -7.16 4.25
CA PHE A 54 6.80 -5.75 3.87
C PHE A 54 5.42 -5.16 4.08
N GLN A 55 5.30 -4.31 5.11
CA GLN A 55 4.06 -3.67 5.53
C GLN A 55 3.75 -2.43 4.68
N SER A 56 3.52 -2.63 3.37
CA SER A 56 3.22 -1.57 2.39
C SER A 56 2.09 -0.63 2.85
N TRP A 57 1.10 -1.16 3.55
CA TRP A 57 -0.04 -0.42 4.08
C TRP A 57 0.37 0.66 5.08
N ARG A 58 1.42 0.46 5.89
CA ARG A 58 1.92 1.48 6.82
C ARG A 58 2.48 2.69 6.08
N TYR A 59 3.34 2.44 5.10
CA TYR A 59 3.89 3.51 4.27
C TYR A 59 2.80 4.27 3.52
N LEU A 60 1.75 3.58 3.07
CA LEU A 60 0.64 4.22 2.37
C LEU A 60 -0.18 5.13 3.29
N MET A 61 -0.35 4.75 4.57
CA MET A 61 -0.96 5.63 5.57
C MET A 61 -0.09 6.87 5.83
N ASP A 62 1.21 6.69 6.05
CA ASP A 62 2.14 7.81 6.28
C ASP A 62 2.10 8.82 5.11
N MET A 63 2.13 8.32 3.87
CA MET A 63 2.03 9.16 2.67
C MET A 63 0.66 9.84 2.54
N ALA A 64 -0.43 9.14 2.87
CA ALA A 64 -1.78 9.71 2.80
C ALA A 64 -1.97 10.86 3.82
N GLU A 65 -1.42 10.73 5.03
CA GLU A 65 -1.43 11.81 6.03
C GLU A 65 -0.63 13.03 5.56
N LEU A 66 0.55 12.81 4.97
CA LEU A 66 1.37 13.90 4.40
C LEU A 66 0.64 14.67 3.28
N ILE A 67 -0.22 13.99 2.51
CA ILE A 67 -1.03 14.61 1.45
C ILE A 67 -2.25 15.36 2.02
N GLY A 68 -2.63 15.08 3.26
CA GLY A 68 -3.73 15.76 3.96
C GLY A 68 -5.01 14.94 4.11
N PHE A 69 -4.95 13.60 3.95
CA PHE A 69 -6.00 12.72 4.44
C PHE A 69 -5.90 12.53 5.95
N LYS A 70 -7.03 12.20 6.59
CA LYS A 70 -7.08 11.63 7.93
C LYS A 70 -7.26 10.12 7.84
N ILE A 71 -6.49 9.37 8.63
CA ILE A 71 -6.73 7.94 8.81
C ILE A 71 -7.96 7.79 9.70
N GLU A 72 -9.10 7.39 9.13
CA GLU A 72 -10.34 7.18 9.88
C GLU A 72 -10.36 5.80 10.52
N ASN A 73 -9.88 4.77 9.81
CA ASN A 73 -9.77 3.40 10.31
C ASN A 73 -8.78 2.58 9.47
N TYR A 74 -8.29 1.46 10.00
CA TYR A 74 -7.59 0.44 9.23
C TYR A 74 -7.78 -0.93 9.89
N PHE A 75 -7.90 -1.98 9.10
CA PHE A 75 -8.07 -3.34 9.61
C PHE A 75 -7.59 -4.39 8.60
N GLY A 76 -7.10 -5.51 9.12
CA GLY A 76 -6.69 -6.66 8.32
C GLY A 76 -7.85 -7.64 8.17
N SER A 77 -8.07 -8.13 6.96
CA SER A 77 -8.92 -9.28 6.68
C SER A 77 -8.04 -10.46 6.32
N GLU A 78 -8.15 -11.55 7.08
CA GLU A 78 -7.51 -12.80 6.71
C GLU A 78 -8.17 -13.39 5.44
N ILE A 79 -7.33 -13.88 4.53
CA ILE A 79 -7.81 -14.49 3.30
C ILE A 79 -8.11 -15.96 3.58
N ILE A 80 -9.41 -16.27 3.76
CA ILE A 80 -9.88 -17.61 4.14
C ILE A 80 -9.87 -18.59 2.94
N LYS A 81 -10.09 -18.09 1.72
CA LYS A 81 -10.12 -18.91 0.50
C LYS A 81 -9.22 -18.32 -0.58
N HIS A 82 -8.05 -18.93 -0.78
CA HIS A 82 -7.19 -18.67 -1.93
C HIS A 82 -7.78 -19.37 -3.17
N PHE A 83 -8.76 -18.74 -3.82
CA PHE A 83 -9.38 -19.27 -5.05
C PHE A 83 -8.40 -19.40 -6.21
N ILE A 84 -7.32 -18.60 -6.22
CA ILE A 84 -6.28 -18.65 -7.23
C ILE A 84 -5.29 -19.76 -6.89
N LYS A 85 -5.47 -20.92 -7.51
CA LYS A 85 -4.56 -22.07 -7.43
C LYS A 85 -3.31 -21.85 -8.30
N VAL A 86 -2.57 -20.77 -8.07
CA VAL A 86 -1.23 -20.62 -8.65
C VAL A 86 -0.24 -21.19 -7.64
N PRO A 87 0.58 -22.20 -7.98
CA PRO A 87 1.61 -22.69 -7.09
C PRO A 87 2.62 -21.57 -6.83
N ARG A 88 2.64 -21.05 -5.61
CA ARG A 88 3.59 -20.05 -5.12
C ARG A 88 4.17 -20.55 -3.81
N ASN A 89 5.47 -20.36 -3.62
CA ASN A 89 6.15 -20.70 -2.37
C ASN A 89 5.65 -19.85 -1.19
N GLU A 90 5.14 -18.65 -1.46
CA GLU A 90 4.62 -17.73 -0.45
C GLU A 90 3.18 -17.33 -0.80
N ARG A 91 2.29 -17.38 0.21
CA ARG A 91 0.88 -16.97 0.08
C ARG A 91 0.66 -15.66 0.85
N ILE A 92 -0.05 -14.74 0.22
CA ILE A 92 -0.59 -13.56 0.90
C ILE A 92 -1.75 -14.07 1.76
N ASN A 93 -1.70 -13.78 3.06
CA ASN A 93 -2.71 -14.28 4.01
C ASN A 93 -3.58 -13.16 4.57
N THR A 94 -3.23 -11.90 4.31
CA THR A 94 -3.94 -10.74 4.87
C THR A 94 -4.04 -9.64 3.84
N ASP A 95 -5.26 -9.15 3.63
CA ASP A 95 -5.52 -7.89 2.96
C ASP A 95 -5.76 -6.81 4.00
N TRP A 96 -5.05 -5.70 3.90
CA TRP A 96 -5.25 -4.53 4.75
C TRP A 96 -6.20 -3.56 4.08
N ILE A 97 -7.26 -3.21 4.78
CA ILE A 97 -8.21 -2.17 4.39
C ILE A 97 -7.82 -0.91 5.14
N ILE A 98 -7.62 0.19 4.41
CA ILE A 98 -7.33 1.52 4.94
C ILE A 98 -8.49 2.43 4.58
N VAL A 99 -9.07 3.10 5.57
CA VAL A 99 -10.15 4.08 5.39
C VAL A 99 -9.59 5.48 5.61
N LEU A 100 -9.52 6.24 4.52
CA LEU A 100 -9.02 7.62 4.50
C LEU A 100 -10.19 8.59 4.37
N ARG A 101 -10.13 9.72 5.07
CA ARG A 101 -11.11 10.82 4.97
C ARG A 101 -10.43 12.12 4.55
N LYS A 102 -11.03 12.84 3.61
CA LYS A 102 -10.65 14.24 3.29
C LYS A 102 -11.29 15.22 4.28
#